data_AF-T1AV02-F1
#
_entry.id   AF-T1AV02-F1
#
_cell.length_a   1.000
_cell.length_b   1.000
_cell.length_c   1.000
_cell.angle_alpha   90.00
_cell.angle_beta   90.00
_cell.angle_gamma   90.00
#
_symmetry.space_group_name_H-M   'P 1'
#
loop_
_entity.id
_entity.type
_entity.pdbx_description
1 polymer ?
#
loop_
_entity_poly.entity_id
_entity_poly.type
_entity_poly.pdbx_seq_one_letter_code
_entity_poly.pdbx_strand_id
1 'polypeptide(L)'
;MSLFDQELAEVLPDDGPRYIMRRNPIRAMEMGTSRQEKLQAVQHQVDRQNQYLQEHSKASVQVAIGKITALCRKRRLDAWVQVTAQERVLTLTVDQSALAEQQKLDGCYVLKTDLTQPQADAQSVHARYKDLALVEWAFRTSKTVQLEMRPVHVRLASRTRGHAL
;
A
#
# COMPACT_ATOMS: atom_id res chain seq x y z
N MET A 1 -18.56 18.91 3.89
CA MET A 1 -17.09 18.76 4.06
C MET A 1 -16.80 17.30 4.30
N SER A 2 -15.97 16.68 3.45
CA SER A 2 -15.47 15.31 3.65
C SER A 2 -14.35 15.36 4.70
N LEU A 3 -14.24 14.35 5.58
CA LEU A 3 -13.13 14.23 6.55
C LEU A 3 -11.75 14.16 5.87
N PHE A 4 -11.72 13.74 4.61
CA PHE A 4 -10.53 13.69 3.79
C PHE A 4 -10.75 14.55 2.54
N ASP A 5 -10.06 15.69 2.50
CA ASP A 5 -10.01 16.61 1.37
C ASP A 5 -8.55 16.88 0.96
N GLN A 6 -8.35 17.59 -0.14
CA GLN A 6 -7.02 18.06 -0.56
C GLN A 6 -6.45 19.08 0.43
N GLU A 7 -7.32 19.85 1.07
CA GLU A 7 -7.01 20.72 2.20
C GLU A 7 -6.91 19.92 3.50
N LEU A 8 -6.21 20.49 4.49
CA LEU A 8 -6.08 19.85 5.80
C LEU A 8 -7.40 19.93 6.55
N ALA A 9 -7.89 18.79 7.00
CA ALA A 9 -8.99 18.71 7.96
C ALA A 9 -8.42 18.45 9.36
N GLU A 10 -9.04 19.01 10.38
CA GLU A 10 -8.61 18.89 11.76
C GLU A 10 -9.75 18.35 12.63
N VAL A 11 -9.44 17.38 13.49
CA VAL A 11 -10.36 16.82 14.47
C VAL A 11 -9.74 16.96 15.86
N LEU A 12 -10.49 17.58 16.77
CA LEU A 12 -10.17 17.80 18.17
C LEU A 12 -11.17 17.00 19.04
N PRO A 13 -10.81 15.81 19.51
CA PRO A 13 -11.63 15.09 20.49
C PRO A 13 -11.66 15.82 21.83
N ASP A 14 -12.76 15.69 22.59
CA ASP A 14 -12.87 16.24 23.95
C ASP A 14 -11.87 15.59 24.92
N ASP A 15 -11.58 14.31 24.70
CA ASP A 15 -10.53 13.55 25.39
C ASP A 15 -9.68 12.81 24.36
N GLY A 16 -8.36 13.02 24.41
CA GLY A 16 -7.39 12.35 23.57
C GLY A 16 -6.62 13.26 22.60
N PRO A 17 -5.87 12.64 21.67
CA PRO A 17 -4.93 13.33 20.81
C PRO A 17 -5.64 14.06 19.65
N ARG A 18 -5.00 15.12 19.17
CA ARG A 18 -5.42 15.87 17.99
C ARG A 18 -5.11 15.09 16.72
N TYR A 19 -6.03 15.15 15.75
CA TYR A 19 -5.86 14.51 14.44
C TYR A 19 -5.88 15.52 13.31
N ILE A 20 -4.91 15.40 12.39
CA ILE A 20 -4.84 16.19 11.17
C ILE A 20 -4.92 15.24 9.99
N MET A 21 -5.92 15.41 9.14
CA MET A 21 -6.25 14.51 8.05
C MET A 21 -6.02 15.20 6.70
N ARG A 22 -5.63 14.42 5.69
CA ARG A 22 -5.53 14.90 4.31
C ARG A 22 -5.66 13.76 3.32
N ARG A 23 -6.15 14.07 2.12
CA ARG A 23 -6.06 13.22 0.94
C ARG A 23 -5.02 13.75 -0.03
N ASN A 24 -4.02 12.94 -0.34
CA ASN A 24 -3.05 13.26 -1.38
C ASN A 24 -3.53 12.74 -2.74
N PRO A 25 -3.85 13.63 -3.71
CA PRO A 25 -4.38 13.21 -5.02
C PRO A 25 -3.36 12.41 -5.85
N ILE A 26 -2.07 12.73 -5.76
CA ILE A 26 -1.02 11.98 -6.45
C ILE A 26 -0.93 10.56 -5.91
N ARG A 27 -0.92 10.41 -4.57
CA ARG A 27 -0.95 9.07 -3.95
C ARG A 27 -2.21 8.30 -4.29
N ALA A 28 -3.36 8.97 -4.37
CA ALA A 28 -4.60 8.30 -4.78
C ALA A 28 -4.50 7.74 -6.21
N MET A 29 -3.94 8.49 -7.16
CA MET A 29 -3.71 8.04 -8.53
C MET A 29 -2.71 6.88 -8.60
N GLU A 30 -1.59 6.96 -7.87
CA GLU A 30 -0.60 5.88 -7.80
C GLU A 30 -1.20 4.58 -7.24
N MET A 31 -2.01 4.69 -6.17
CA MET A 31 -2.73 3.55 -5.60
C MET A 31 -3.71 2.94 -6.60
N GLY A 32 -4.44 3.77 -7.35
CA GLY A 32 -5.33 3.34 -8.43
C GLY A 32 -4.58 2.58 -9.52
N THR A 33 -3.44 3.11 -9.97
CA THR A 33 -2.58 2.48 -10.98
C THR A 33 -2.05 1.13 -10.47
N SER A 34 -1.47 1.09 -9.27
CA SER A 34 -0.97 -0.15 -8.66
C SER A 34 -2.07 -1.21 -8.50
N ARG A 35 -3.30 -0.78 -8.20
CA ARG A 35 -4.45 -1.68 -8.11
C ARG A 35 -4.78 -2.29 -9.48
N GLN A 36 -4.80 -1.49 -10.54
CA GLN A 36 -5.06 -1.96 -11.90
C GLN A 36 -3.98 -2.91 -12.39
N GLU A 37 -2.70 -2.60 -12.15
CA GLU A 37 -1.58 -3.48 -12.49
C GLU A 37 -1.67 -4.84 -11.77
N LYS A 38 -2.05 -4.84 -10.49
CA LYS A 38 -2.27 -6.08 -9.73
C LYS A 38 -3.41 -6.91 -10.33
N LEU A 39 -4.51 -6.27 -10.71
CA LEU A 39 -5.64 -6.96 -11.34
C LEU A 39 -5.22 -7.58 -12.68
N GLN A 40 -4.52 -6.84 -13.53
CA GLN A 40 -3.98 -7.35 -14.80
C GLN A 40 -3.02 -8.52 -14.59
N ALA A 41 -2.13 -8.44 -13.60
CA ALA A 41 -1.23 -9.54 -13.27
C ALA A 41 -1.98 -10.81 -12.82
N VAL A 42 -3.09 -10.67 -12.09
CA VAL A 42 -3.95 -11.82 -11.74
C VAL A 42 -4.70 -12.34 -12.97
N GLN A 43 -5.19 -11.46 -13.84
CA GLN A 43 -5.85 -11.85 -15.08
C GLN A 43 -4.93 -12.70 -15.96
N HIS A 44 -3.66 -12.29 -16.14
CA HIS A 44 -2.68 -13.10 -16.85
C HIS A 44 -2.48 -14.49 -16.23
N GLN A 45 -2.53 -14.59 -14.90
CA GLN A 45 -2.44 -15.89 -14.24
C GLN A 45 -3.70 -16.74 -14.45
N VAL A 46 -4.88 -16.12 -14.51
CA VAL A 46 -6.14 -16.79 -14.86
C VAL A 46 -6.07 -17.34 -16.28
N ASP A 47 -5.60 -16.55 -17.23
CA ASP A 47 -5.45 -16.99 -18.64
C ASP A 47 -4.55 -18.22 -18.74
N ARG A 48 -3.42 -18.23 -17.99
CA ARG A 48 -2.53 -19.39 -17.90
C ARG A 48 -3.19 -20.61 -17.26
N GLN A 49 -4.02 -20.42 -16.23
CA GLN A 49 -4.78 -21.54 -15.63
C GLN A 49 -5.84 -22.07 -16.59
N ASN A 50 -6.53 -21.20 -17.33
CA ASN A 50 -7.52 -21.59 -18.34
C ASN A 50 -6.88 -22.41 -19.45
N GLN A 51 -5.74 -21.97 -19.98
CA GLN A 51 -4.97 -22.75 -20.96
C GLN A 51 -4.59 -24.13 -20.40
N TYR A 52 -4.06 -24.18 -19.16
CA TYR A 52 -3.71 -25.43 -18.52
C TYR A 52 -4.91 -26.39 -18.38
N LEU A 53 -6.09 -25.87 -18.00
CA LEU A 53 -7.31 -26.66 -17.86
C LEU A 53 -7.85 -27.17 -19.21
N GLN A 54 -7.62 -26.43 -20.29
CA GLN A 54 -7.96 -26.87 -21.64
C GLN A 54 -7.04 -28.02 -22.10
N GLU A 55 -5.72 -27.88 -21.89
CA GLU A 55 -4.73 -28.89 -22.26
C GLU A 55 -4.81 -30.17 -21.40
N HIS A 56 -5.30 -30.05 -20.15
CA HIS A 56 -5.34 -31.16 -19.19
C HIS A 56 -6.76 -31.46 -18.71
N SER A 57 -7.47 -32.34 -19.40
CA SER A 57 -8.87 -32.71 -19.11
C SER A 57 -9.10 -33.24 -17.68
N LYS A 58 -8.12 -33.94 -17.10
CA LYS A 58 -8.17 -34.47 -15.73
C LYS A 58 -7.84 -33.43 -14.64
N ALA A 59 -7.39 -32.23 -15.02
CA ALA A 59 -7.09 -31.19 -14.05
C ALA A 59 -8.36 -30.69 -13.35
N SER A 60 -8.25 -30.47 -12.03
CA SER A 60 -9.36 -30.02 -11.19
C SER A 60 -9.55 -28.51 -11.26
N VAL A 61 -10.75 -28.09 -11.69
CA VAL A 61 -11.18 -26.68 -11.69
C VAL A 61 -11.14 -26.10 -10.27
N GLN A 62 -11.55 -26.88 -9.26
CA GLN A 62 -11.56 -26.44 -7.86
C GLN A 62 -10.15 -26.07 -7.36
N VAL A 63 -9.13 -26.84 -7.74
CA VAL A 63 -7.74 -26.54 -7.41
C VAL A 63 -7.27 -25.26 -8.11
N ALA A 64 -7.66 -25.06 -9.38
CA ALA A 64 -7.34 -23.85 -10.12
C ALA A 64 -7.98 -22.60 -9.48
N ILE A 65 -9.26 -22.67 -9.10
CA ILE A 65 -9.96 -21.61 -8.35
C ILE A 65 -9.19 -21.31 -7.06
N GLY A 66 -8.84 -22.33 -6.28
CA GLY A 66 -8.09 -22.17 -5.03
C GLY A 66 -6.76 -21.43 -5.21
N LYS A 67 -6.01 -21.73 -6.28
CA LYS A 67 -4.76 -21.05 -6.62
C LYS A 67 -4.97 -19.56 -6.93
N ILE A 68 -5.96 -19.22 -7.77
CA ILE A 68 -6.24 -17.83 -8.12
C ILE A 68 -6.79 -17.07 -6.91
N THR A 69 -7.70 -17.65 -6.13
CA THR A 69 -8.21 -17.02 -4.90
C THR A 69 -7.10 -16.74 -3.89
N ALA A 70 -6.14 -17.66 -3.72
CA ALA A 70 -4.97 -17.43 -2.88
C ALA A 70 -4.08 -16.29 -3.41
N LEU A 71 -3.95 -16.18 -4.74
CA LEU A 71 -3.22 -15.08 -5.38
C LEU A 71 -3.92 -13.73 -5.17
N CYS A 72 -5.25 -13.67 -5.32
CA CYS A 72 -6.05 -12.48 -5.03
C CYS A 72 -5.82 -12.01 -3.58
N ARG A 73 -5.88 -12.94 -2.61
CA ARG A 73 -5.58 -12.64 -1.20
C ARG A 73 -4.17 -12.12 -0.99
N LYS A 74 -3.16 -12.78 -1.57
CA LYS A 74 -1.76 -12.35 -1.50
C LYS A 74 -1.56 -10.94 -2.06
N ARG A 75 -2.31 -10.56 -3.09
CA ARG A 75 -2.27 -9.24 -3.74
C ARG A 75 -3.24 -8.23 -3.13
N ARG A 76 -4.02 -8.61 -2.10
CA ARG A 76 -5.06 -7.81 -1.42
C ARG A 76 -6.17 -7.33 -2.36
N LEU A 77 -6.62 -8.22 -3.24
CA LEU A 77 -7.72 -7.98 -4.18
C LEU A 77 -9.01 -8.69 -3.76
N ASP A 78 -8.92 -9.63 -2.81
CA ASP A 78 -9.99 -10.53 -2.37
C ASP A 78 -11.21 -9.83 -1.76
N ALA A 79 -11.07 -8.56 -1.37
CA ALA A 79 -12.18 -7.76 -0.87
C ALA A 79 -13.17 -7.31 -1.96
N TRP A 80 -12.75 -7.26 -3.23
CA TRP A 80 -13.55 -6.75 -4.34
C TRP A 80 -13.37 -7.54 -5.66
N VAL A 81 -12.52 -8.57 -5.67
CA VAL A 81 -12.35 -9.50 -6.79
C VAL A 81 -12.79 -10.89 -6.36
N GLN A 82 -13.72 -11.46 -7.11
CA GLN A 82 -14.17 -12.82 -6.97
C GLN A 82 -13.71 -13.68 -8.14
N VAL A 83 -13.41 -14.95 -7.86
CA VAL A 83 -13.03 -15.94 -8.86
C VAL A 83 -14.18 -16.92 -9.00
N THR A 84 -14.76 -16.99 -10.19
CA THR A 84 -15.79 -17.97 -10.53
C THR A 84 -15.30 -18.86 -11.66
N ALA A 85 -15.89 -20.04 -11.81
CA ALA A 85 -15.71 -20.85 -13.01
C ALA A 85 -17.06 -21.15 -13.64
N GLN A 86 -17.14 -21.02 -14.96
CA GLN A 86 -18.23 -21.56 -15.76
C GLN A 86 -17.66 -22.72 -16.56
N GLU A 87 -18.24 -23.90 -16.36
CA GLU A 87 -17.74 -25.17 -16.88
C GLU A 87 -16.28 -25.45 -16.46
N ARG A 88 -15.32 -25.04 -17.29
CA ARG A 88 -13.87 -25.20 -17.08
C ARG A 88 -13.08 -23.92 -17.34
N VAL A 89 -13.76 -22.78 -17.47
CA VAL A 89 -13.14 -21.47 -17.70
C VAL A 89 -13.31 -20.63 -16.44
N LEU A 90 -12.18 -20.21 -15.87
CA LEU A 90 -12.13 -19.28 -14.75
C LEU A 90 -12.31 -17.85 -15.25
N THR A 91 -13.07 -17.07 -14.50
CA THR A 91 -13.35 -15.66 -14.75
C THR A 91 -13.18 -14.87 -13.46
N LEU A 92 -12.63 -13.66 -13.57
CA LEU A 92 -12.59 -12.68 -12.49
C LEU A 92 -13.80 -11.77 -12.58
N THR A 93 -14.52 -11.62 -11.48
CA THR A 93 -15.63 -10.68 -11.34
C THR A 93 -15.22 -9.58 -10.37
N VAL A 94 -15.40 -8.32 -10.78
CA VAL A 94 -15.12 -7.15 -9.95
C VAL A 94 -16.42 -6.65 -9.33
N ASP A 95 -16.45 -6.62 -8.00
CA ASP A 95 -17.48 -5.92 -7.24
C ASP A 95 -17.17 -4.42 -7.27
N GLN A 96 -17.88 -3.70 -8.14
CA GLN A 96 -17.71 -2.26 -8.32
C GLN A 96 -18.06 -1.47 -7.06
N SER A 97 -19.01 -1.97 -6.24
CA SER A 97 -19.43 -1.28 -5.02
C SER A 97 -18.36 -1.38 -3.94
N ALA A 98 -17.81 -2.57 -3.73
CA ALA A 98 -16.70 -2.80 -2.80
C ALA A 98 -15.43 -2.07 -3.24
N LEU A 99 -15.15 -2.05 -4.55
CA LEU A 99 -14.03 -1.29 -5.13
C LEU A 99 -14.19 0.20 -4.88
N ALA A 100 -15.37 0.78 -5.14
CA ALA A 100 -15.65 2.19 -4.93
C ALA A 100 -15.49 2.58 -3.46
N GLU A 101 -15.92 1.72 -2.53
CA GLU A 101 -15.74 1.96 -1.08
C GLU A 101 -14.26 2.02 -0.70
N GLN A 102 -13.44 1.08 -1.20
CA GLN A 102 -11.99 1.14 -0.95
C GLN A 102 -11.32 2.37 -1.55
N GLN A 103 -11.75 2.79 -2.75
CA GLN A 103 -11.21 3.97 -3.43
C GLN A 103 -11.43 5.28 -2.66
N LYS A 104 -12.43 5.36 -1.78
CA LYS A 104 -12.65 6.53 -0.92
C LYS A 104 -11.47 6.82 0.01
N LEU A 105 -10.72 5.79 0.38
CA LEU A 105 -9.55 5.89 1.25
C LEU A 105 -8.24 6.04 0.48
N ASP A 106 -8.26 6.05 -0.85
CA ASP A 106 -7.06 6.20 -1.65
C ASP A 106 -6.41 7.58 -1.42
N GLY A 107 -5.14 7.56 -1.04
CA GLY A 107 -4.34 8.74 -0.73
C GLY A 107 -4.67 9.40 0.61
N CYS A 108 -5.61 8.86 1.40
CA CYS A 108 -5.97 9.37 2.71
C CYS A 108 -4.94 8.98 3.76
N TYR A 109 -4.55 9.94 4.61
CA TYR A 109 -3.70 9.68 5.77
C TYR A 109 -4.05 10.62 6.92
N VAL A 110 -3.62 10.23 8.12
CA VAL A 110 -3.90 10.93 9.37
C VAL A 110 -2.60 11.10 10.14
N LEU A 111 -2.35 12.32 10.61
CA LEU A 111 -1.31 12.64 11.57
C LEU A 111 -1.97 12.72 12.95
N LYS A 112 -1.42 12.00 13.91
CA LYS A 112 -1.81 12.06 15.32
C LYS A 112 -0.77 12.87 16.07
N THR A 113 -1.19 13.87 16.82
CA THR A 113 -0.31 14.73 17.61
C THR A 113 -0.92 15.07 18.96
N ASP A 114 -0.07 15.26 19.96
CA ASP A 114 -0.38 15.80 21.28
C ASP A 114 -0.19 17.33 21.35
N LEU A 115 0.27 17.97 20.26
CA LEU A 115 0.40 19.42 20.18
C LEU A 115 -0.98 20.08 20.13
N THR A 116 -1.21 20.95 21.09
CA THR A 116 -2.40 21.80 21.16
C THR A 116 -2.38 22.86 20.05
N GLN A 117 -3.55 23.40 19.69
CA GLN A 117 -3.65 24.46 18.67
C GLN A 117 -2.75 25.68 18.96
N PRO A 118 -2.63 26.18 20.21
CA PRO A 118 -1.71 27.27 20.52
C PRO A 118 -0.22 26.93 20.35
N GLN A 119 0.17 25.66 20.46
CA GLN A 119 1.57 25.24 20.29
C GLN A 119 1.96 25.15 18.82
N ALA A 120 1.04 24.71 17.95
CA ALA A 120 1.24 24.68 16.51
C ALA A 120 -0.11 24.60 15.79
N ASP A 121 -0.27 25.33 14.69
CA ASP A 121 -1.41 25.13 13.79
C ASP A 121 -1.29 23.83 12.96
N ALA A 122 -2.37 23.40 12.31
CA ALA A 122 -2.39 22.14 11.57
C ALA A 122 -1.41 22.14 10.38
N GLN A 123 -1.21 23.30 9.76
CA GLN A 123 -0.33 23.54 8.63
C GLN A 123 1.13 23.35 9.04
N SER A 124 1.53 23.90 10.19
CA SER A 124 2.86 23.78 10.75
C SER A 124 3.17 22.33 11.12
N VAL A 125 2.26 21.65 11.80
CA VAL A 125 2.43 20.22 12.12
C VAL A 125 2.58 19.39 10.84
N HIS A 126 1.73 19.62 9.84
CA HIS A 126 1.82 18.92 8.56
C HIS A 126 3.13 19.20 7.82
N ALA A 127 3.56 20.46 7.75
CA ALA A 127 4.81 20.84 7.09
C ALA A 127 6.03 20.21 7.78
N ARG A 128 6.11 20.29 9.12
CA ARG A 128 7.21 19.66 9.88
C ARG A 128 7.22 18.14 9.73
N TYR A 129 6.04 17.51 9.65
CA TYR A 129 5.95 16.09 9.35
C TYR A 129 6.49 15.77 7.94
N LYS A 130 6.25 16.62 6.95
CA LYS A 130 6.81 16.43 5.60
C LYS A 130 8.33 16.57 5.57
N ASP A 131 8.90 17.42 6.41
CA ASP A 131 10.35 17.60 6.53
C ASP A 131 11.09 16.35 7.05
N LEU A 132 10.39 15.37 7.63
CA LEU A 132 10.99 14.07 7.96
C LEU A 132 11.63 13.38 6.73
N ALA A 133 11.12 13.64 5.53
CA ALA A 133 11.74 13.16 4.30
C ALA A 133 13.16 13.69 4.08
N LEU A 134 13.49 14.89 4.60
CA LEU A 134 14.84 15.45 4.55
C LEU A 134 15.80 14.68 5.45
N VAL A 135 15.32 14.22 6.61
CA VAL A 135 16.11 13.38 7.53
C VAL A 135 16.43 12.05 6.86
N GLU A 136 15.43 11.40 6.24
CA GLU A 136 15.63 10.17 5.47
C GLU A 136 16.62 10.36 4.32
N TRP A 137 16.49 11.48 3.58
CA TRP A 137 17.40 11.83 2.50
C TRP A 137 18.83 12.05 3.00
N ALA A 138 19.01 12.77 4.11
CA ALA A 138 20.31 13.02 4.72
C ALA A 138 20.98 11.70 5.15
N PHE A 139 20.25 10.80 5.81
CA PHE A 139 20.77 9.49 6.19
C PHE A 139 21.15 8.63 4.98
N ARG A 140 20.32 8.61 3.94
CA ARG A 140 20.63 7.88 2.71
C ARG A 140 21.89 8.42 2.04
N THR A 141 22.00 9.73 1.90
CA THR A 141 23.15 10.41 1.29
C THR A 141 24.43 10.19 2.10
N SER A 142 24.35 10.36 3.42
CA SER A 142 25.46 10.10 4.33
C SER A 142 25.98 8.67 4.19
N LYS A 143 25.09 7.67 4.21
CA LYS A 143 25.49 6.25 4.09
C LYS A 143 26.05 5.91 2.71
N THR A 144 25.36 6.30 1.63
CA THR A 144 25.68 5.81 0.28
C THR A 144 26.74 6.63 -0.43
N VAL A 145 26.72 7.96 -0.27
CA VAL A 145 27.57 8.87 -1.05
C VAL A 145 28.78 9.31 -0.24
N GLN A 146 28.59 9.70 1.02
CA GLN A 146 29.69 10.27 1.81
C GLN A 146 30.53 9.21 2.52
N LEU A 147 29.87 8.23 3.14
CA LEU A 147 30.54 7.17 3.90
C LEU A 147 30.76 5.89 3.07
N GLU A 148 30.23 5.83 1.85
CA GLU A 148 30.24 4.65 0.96
C GLU A 148 29.91 3.32 1.67
N MET A 149 29.10 3.39 2.73
CA MET A 149 28.70 2.24 3.54
C MET A 149 27.72 1.39 2.74
N ARG A 150 28.25 0.34 2.11
CA ARG A 150 27.45 -0.77 1.57
C ARG A 150 26.85 -1.59 2.72
N PRO A 151 25.82 -2.40 2.47
CA PRO A 151 25.35 -3.37 3.46
C PRO A 151 26.50 -4.30 3.89
N VAL A 152 27.00 -4.14 5.12
CA VAL A 152 28.07 -4.96 5.70
C VAL A 152 27.44 -6.08 6.54
N HIS A 153 27.58 -7.32 6.08
CA HIS A 153 26.97 -8.49 6.71
C HIS A 153 27.92 -9.19 7.69
N VAL A 154 28.35 -8.46 8.71
CA VAL A 154 29.19 -9.01 9.79
C VAL A 154 28.34 -9.59 10.92
N ARG A 155 28.82 -10.67 11.53
CA ARG A 155 28.07 -11.41 12.59
C ARG A 155 28.27 -10.86 13.99
N LEU A 156 29.35 -10.11 14.24
CA LEU A 156 29.71 -9.58 15.56
C LEU A 156 29.49 -8.08 15.59
N ALA A 157 28.82 -7.57 16.64
CA ALA A 157 28.53 -6.15 16.81
C ALA A 157 29.79 -5.27 16.82
N SER A 158 30.91 -5.77 17.38
CA SER A 158 32.20 -5.07 17.37
C SER A 158 32.71 -4.80 15.96
N ARG A 159 32.51 -5.74 15.03
CA ARG A 159 32.90 -5.60 13.63
C ARG A 159 31.99 -4.61 12.91
N THR A 160 30.68 -4.59 13.20
CA THR A 160 29.76 -3.59 12.62
C THR A 160 30.17 -2.17 13.01
N ARG A 161 30.49 -1.96 14.31
CA ARG A 161 30.92 -0.64 14.80
C ARG A 161 32.25 -0.21 14.16
N GLY A 162 33.22 -1.12 14.03
CA GLY A 162 34.50 -0.82 13.39
C GLY A 162 34.40 -0.40 11.92
N HIS A 163 33.35 -0.80 11.21
CA HIS A 163 33.11 -0.35 9.82
C HIS A 163 32.38 0.99 9.71
N ALA A 164 31.78 1.47 10.81
CA ALA A 164 30.98 2.70 10.84
C ALA A 164 31.65 3.84 11.63
N LEU A 165 32.85 3.60 12.18
CA LEU A 165 33.69 4.56 12.92
C LEU A 165 34.72 5.21 11.99
#